data_AF-A0A0Q6LEJ4-F1
#
_entry.id   AF-A0A0Q6LEJ4-F1
#
_cell.length_a   1.000
_cell.length_b   1.000
_cell.length_c   1.000
_cell.angle_alpha   90.00
_cell.angle_beta   90.00
_cell.angle_gamma   90.00
#
_symmetry.space_group_name_H-M   'P 1'
#
loop_
_entity.id
_entity.type
_entity.pdbx_description
1 polymer ?
#
loop_
_entity_poly.entity_id
_entity_poly.type
_entity_poly.pdbx_seq_one_letter_code
_entity_poly.pdbx_strand_id
1 'polypeptide(L)'
;MLASCLAAFAAVGACAAEPSSQAERERIAKQRQAAEVQYAQREAECKRRFVVTSCIDQARADRRQSLDNLHQQEIALDEVERQQRSAEHRRRREAKAWDEINKPPPEPRAPRVPKQREAKPLLPPSAASRPAPVDRSADEQQARERFEARQREAQAHKEEIEKRNRDRAAKRKPALPMPAASSP
;
A
#
# COMPACT_ATOMS: atom_id res chain seq x y z
N MET A 1 3.73 60.60 -31.00
CA MET A 1 3.87 61.00 -29.58
C MET A 1 2.81 60.23 -28.80
N LEU A 2 3.13 59.00 -28.39
CA LEU A 2 3.67 58.63 -27.06
C LEU A 2 2.69 58.88 -25.92
N ALA A 3 2.01 57.82 -25.47
CA ALA A 3 1.96 57.45 -24.05
C ALA A 3 1.29 56.07 -23.90
N SER A 4 2.11 55.02 -23.94
CA SER A 4 1.76 53.69 -23.45
C SER A 4 1.51 53.78 -21.94
N CYS A 5 0.31 53.40 -21.49
CA CYS A 5 0.06 53.08 -20.09
C CYS A 5 0.21 51.56 -19.94
N LEU A 6 1.42 51.11 -19.62
CA LEU A 6 1.66 49.76 -19.10
C LEU A 6 0.98 49.65 -17.74
N ALA A 7 -0.17 48.99 -17.68
CA ALA A 7 -0.72 48.50 -16.42
C ALA A 7 0.15 47.31 -15.97
N ALA A 8 0.97 47.56 -14.96
CA ALA A 8 1.75 46.55 -14.27
C ALA A 8 0.79 45.55 -13.60
N PHE A 9 0.63 44.38 -14.22
CA PHE A 9 -0.01 43.24 -13.56
C PHE A 9 0.97 42.71 -12.50
N ALA A 10 0.72 43.10 -11.25
CA ALA A 10 1.40 42.54 -10.10
C ALA A 10 1.17 41.02 -10.08
N ALA A 11 2.25 40.26 -10.28
CA ALA A 11 2.26 38.83 -10.03
C ALA A 11 2.07 38.61 -8.53
N VAL A 12 0.81 38.45 -8.10
CA VAL A 12 0.48 37.91 -6.79
C VAL A 12 0.96 36.46 -6.81
N GLY A 13 2.15 36.25 -6.26
CA GLY A 13 2.66 34.94 -5.90
C GLY A 13 1.80 34.36 -4.79
N ALA A 14 0.65 33.78 -5.18
CA ALA A 14 -0.06 32.86 -4.32
C ALA A 14 0.87 31.65 -4.15
N CYS A 15 1.58 31.59 -3.02
CA CYS A 15 1.92 30.31 -2.42
C CYS A 15 0.59 29.63 -2.09
N ALA A 16 -0.04 29.04 -3.11
CA ALA A 16 -1.09 28.07 -2.90
C ALA A 16 -0.39 26.95 -2.15
N ALA A 17 -0.63 26.89 -0.84
CA ALA A 17 -0.33 25.70 -0.08
C ALA A 17 -1.03 24.56 -0.82
N GLU A 18 -0.24 23.66 -1.41
CA GLU A 18 -0.75 22.45 -2.03
C GLU A 18 -1.75 21.82 -1.04
N PRO A 19 -3.01 21.61 -1.44
CA PRO A 19 -3.98 21.02 -0.55
C PRO A 19 -3.41 19.69 -0.05
N SER A 20 -3.52 19.43 1.26
CA SER A 20 -3.10 18.14 1.80
C SER A 20 -3.78 17.01 1.03
N SER A 21 -3.13 15.85 0.90
CA SER A 21 -3.73 14.74 0.15
C SER A 21 -5.12 14.35 0.67
N GLN A 22 -5.36 14.55 1.97
CA GLN A 22 -6.69 14.40 2.57
C GLN A 22 -7.70 15.45 2.08
N ALA A 23 -7.33 16.73 2.04
CA ALA A 23 -8.21 17.77 1.51
C ALA A 23 -8.57 17.52 0.04
N GLU A 24 -7.63 17.00 -0.74
CA GLU A 24 -7.85 16.65 -2.14
C GLU A 24 -8.80 15.45 -2.29
N ARG A 25 -8.66 14.42 -1.45
CA ARG A 25 -9.61 13.29 -1.39
C ARG A 25 -11.02 13.73 -1.02
N GLU A 26 -11.15 14.63 -0.04
CA GLU A 26 -12.44 15.20 0.35
C GLU A 26 -13.07 16.02 -0.78
N ARG A 27 -12.26 16.79 -1.52
CA ARG A 27 -12.72 17.52 -2.72
C ARG A 27 -13.27 16.55 -3.77
N ILE A 28 -12.53 15.48 -4.09
CA ILE A 28 -12.95 14.48 -5.07
C ILE A 28 -14.23 13.78 -4.60
N ALA A 29 -14.33 13.39 -3.32
CA ALA A 29 -15.52 12.76 -2.77
C ALA A 29 -16.78 13.64 -2.91
N LYS A 30 -16.65 14.94 -2.60
CA LYS A 30 -17.73 15.93 -2.80
C LYS A 30 -18.12 16.05 -4.27
N GLN A 31 -17.14 16.05 -5.19
CA GLN A 31 -17.42 16.11 -6.63
C GLN A 31 -18.11 14.85 -7.16
N ARG A 32 -17.74 13.67 -6.67
CA ARG A 32 -18.44 12.42 -6.99
C ARG A 32 -19.90 12.50 -6.53
N GLN A 33 -20.13 12.92 -5.30
CA GLN A 33 -21.49 13.10 -4.79
C GLN A 33 -22.28 14.12 -5.62
N ALA A 34 -21.67 15.24 -6.01
CA ALA A 34 -22.31 16.23 -6.88
C ALA A 34 -22.68 15.65 -8.25
N ALA A 35 -21.79 14.85 -8.87
CA ALA A 35 -22.06 14.19 -10.14
C ALA A 35 -23.23 13.19 -10.04
N GLU A 36 -23.32 12.45 -8.94
CA GLU A 36 -24.45 11.55 -8.67
C GLU A 36 -25.78 12.31 -8.50
N VAL A 37 -25.76 13.41 -7.75
CA VAL A 37 -26.95 14.28 -7.57
C VAL A 37 -27.38 14.88 -8.90
N GLN A 38 -26.44 15.38 -9.71
CA GLN A 38 -26.74 15.92 -11.04
C GLN A 38 -27.35 14.85 -11.95
N TYR A 39 -26.80 13.63 -11.94
CA TYR A 39 -27.37 12.52 -12.71
C TYR A 39 -28.80 12.21 -12.26
N ALA A 40 -29.07 12.11 -10.96
CA ALA A 40 -30.41 11.83 -10.45
C ALA A 40 -31.43 12.92 -10.86
N GLN A 41 -31.02 14.20 -10.82
CA GLN A 41 -31.85 15.32 -11.28
C GLN A 41 -32.13 15.22 -12.79
N ARG A 42 -31.09 14.96 -13.60
CA ARG A 42 -31.22 14.76 -15.05
C ARG A 42 -32.11 13.58 -15.39
N GLU A 43 -32.00 12.48 -14.66
CA GLU A 43 -32.84 11.31 -14.86
C GLU A 43 -34.33 11.63 -14.59
N ALA A 44 -34.61 12.39 -13.53
CA ALA A 44 -35.98 12.86 -13.23
C ALA A 44 -36.52 13.85 -14.27
N GLU A 45 -35.66 14.71 -14.83
CA GLU A 45 -36.01 15.56 -15.98
C GLU A 45 -36.32 14.72 -17.23
N CYS A 46 -35.46 13.76 -17.57
CA CYS A 46 -35.63 12.89 -18.74
C CYS A 46 -36.94 12.12 -18.71
N LYS A 47 -37.36 11.62 -17.53
CA LYS A 47 -38.63 10.91 -17.34
C LYS A 47 -39.87 11.76 -17.66
N ARG A 48 -39.74 13.09 -17.67
CA ARG A 48 -40.82 14.02 -18.04
C ARG A 48 -40.84 14.37 -19.54
N ARG A 49 -39.84 13.93 -20.31
CA ARG A 49 -39.73 14.23 -21.75
C ARG A 49 -40.33 13.10 -22.58
N PHE A 50 -40.66 13.41 -23.83
CA PHE A 50 -41.17 12.42 -24.78
C PHE A 50 -40.09 11.42 -25.21
N VAL A 51 -38.85 11.89 -25.42
CA VAL A 51 -37.71 11.04 -25.82
C VAL A 51 -36.88 10.64 -24.60
N VAL A 52 -37.44 9.76 -23.77
CA VAL A 52 -36.84 9.38 -22.48
C VAL A 52 -35.53 8.61 -22.67
N THR A 53 -35.49 7.64 -23.58
CA THR A 53 -34.36 6.71 -23.72
C THR A 53 -33.07 7.44 -24.09
N SER A 54 -33.07 8.23 -25.16
CA SER A 54 -31.85 8.96 -25.57
C SER A 54 -31.42 9.99 -24.53
N CYS A 55 -32.36 10.62 -23.84
CA CYS A 55 -32.07 11.54 -22.74
C CYS A 55 -31.38 10.82 -21.57
N ILE A 56 -31.89 9.66 -21.15
CA ILE A 56 -31.27 8.85 -20.09
C ILE A 56 -29.89 8.36 -20.52
N ASP A 57 -29.71 7.94 -21.77
CA ASP A 57 -28.42 7.45 -22.25
C ASP A 57 -27.37 8.56 -22.29
N GLN A 58 -27.76 9.78 -22.67
CA GLN A 58 -26.91 10.97 -22.56
C GLN A 58 -26.55 11.27 -21.10
N ALA A 59 -27.53 11.30 -20.19
CA ALA A 59 -27.27 11.53 -18.76
C ALA A 59 -26.31 10.48 -18.16
N ARG A 60 -26.42 9.21 -18.59
CA ARG A 60 -25.50 8.14 -18.20
C ARG A 60 -24.11 8.34 -18.79
N ALA A 61 -24.00 8.81 -20.03
CA ALA A 61 -22.71 9.12 -20.66
C ALA A 61 -21.99 10.25 -19.93
N ASP A 62 -22.71 11.34 -19.63
CA ASP A 62 -22.19 12.48 -18.87
C ASP A 62 -21.72 12.06 -17.47
N ARG A 63 -22.52 11.24 -16.78
CA ARG A 63 -22.14 10.68 -15.47
C ARG A 63 -20.86 9.86 -15.56
N ARG A 64 -20.75 8.95 -16.53
CA ARG A 64 -19.53 8.13 -16.72
C ARG A 64 -18.32 9.01 -16.96
N GLN A 65 -18.41 9.95 -17.90
CA GLN A 65 -17.30 10.86 -18.21
C GLN A 65 -16.86 11.67 -16.97
N SER A 66 -17.82 12.18 -16.19
CA SER A 66 -17.51 12.91 -14.95
C SER A 66 -16.80 12.02 -13.93
N LEU A 67 -17.33 10.83 -13.67
CA LEU A 67 -16.73 9.91 -12.70
C LEU A 67 -15.37 9.36 -13.17
N ASP A 68 -15.20 9.10 -14.46
CA ASP A 68 -13.94 8.65 -15.04
C ASP A 68 -12.84 9.71 -14.86
N ASN A 69 -13.15 10.98 -15.12
CA ASN A 69 -12.20 12.08 -14.89
C ASN A 69 -11.79 12.19 -13.41
N LEU A 70 -12.74 12.00 -12.49
CA LEU A 70 -12.46 12.00 -11.05
C LEU A 70 -11.61 10.79 -10.65
N HIS A 71 -11.89 9.63 -11.23
CA HIS A 71 -11.12 8.42 -10.98
C HIS A 71 -9.66 8.56 -11.44
N GLN A 72 -9.41 9.20 -12.58
CA GLN A 72 -8.04 9.49 -13.02
C GLN A 72 -7.29 10.41 -12.04
N GLN A 73 -7.99 11.39 -11.45
CA GLN A 73 -7.41 12.25 -10.41
C GLN A 73 -7.06 11.45 -9.14
N GLU A 74 -7.93 10.54 -8.71
CA GLU A 74 -7.66 9.64 -7.57
C GLU A 74 -6.44 8.75 -7.85
N ILE A 75 -6.33 8.17 -9.04
CA ILE A 75 -5.17 7.34 -9.44
C ILE A 75 -3.88 8.15 -9.38
N ALA A 76 -3.88 9.38 -9.91
CA ALA A 76 -2.71 10.25 -9.88
C ALA A 76 -2.28 10.57 -8.44
N LEU A 77 -3.25 10.86 -7.55
CA LEU A 77 -2.99 11.12 -6.14
C LEU A 77 -2.40 9.88 -5.43
N ASP A 78 -2.98 8.70 -5.67
CA ASP A 78 -2.52 7.44 -5.09
C ASP A 78 -1.10 7.08 -5.51
N GLU A 79 -0.73 7.37 -6.77
CA GLU A 79 0.62 7.15 -7.28
C GLU A 79 1.64 8.07 -6.60
N VAL A 80 1.31 9.35 -6.44
CA VAL A 80 2.16 10.30 -5.70
C VAL A 80 2.38 9.83 -4.26
N GLU A 81 1.33 9.44 -3.56
CA GLU A 81 1.46 8.92 -2.19
C GLU A 81 2.27 7.62 -2.12
N ARG A 82 2.09 6.71 -3.08
CA ARG A 82 2.88 5.47 -3.18
C ARG A 82 4.36 5.78 -3.33
N GLN A 83 4.71 6.75 -4.18
CA GLN A 83 6.10 7.17 -4.38
C GLN A 83 6.68 7.80 -3.11
N GLN A 84 5.92 8.66 -2.43
CA GLN A 84 6.33 9.27 -1.16
C GLN A 84 6.61 8.22 -0.08
N ARG A 85 5.69 7.27 0.15
CA ARG A 85 5.88 6.16 1.10
C ARG A 85 7.10 5.32 0.75
N SER A 86 7.29 5.03 -0.54
CA SER A 86 8.45 4.26 -1.01
C SER A 86 9.76 5.00 -0.77
N ALA A 87 9.81 6.31 -1.02
CA ALA A 87 10.97 7.14 -0.74
C ALA A 87 11.27 7.24 0.77
N GLU A 88 10.25 7.37 1.61
CA GLU A 88 10.42 7.37 3.07
C GLU A 88 10.98 6.03 3.57
N HIS A 89 10.44 4.91 3.08
CA HIS A 89 10.97 3.60 3.42
C HIS A 89 12.43 3.42 3.01
N ARG A 90 12.82 3.95 1.85
CA ARG A 90 14.22 3.94 1.38
C ARG A 90 15.12 4.73 2.32
N ARG A 91 14.75 5.98 2.63
CA ARG A 91 15.48 6.85 3.58
C ARG A 91 15.65 6.18 4.94
N ARG A 92 14.60 5.52 5.45
CA ARG A 92 14.67 4.78 6.72
C ARG A 92 15.64 3.60 6.68
N ARG A 93 15.74 2.89 5.56
CA ARG A 93 16.70 1.78 5.39
C ARG A 93 18.13 2.30 5.30
N GLU A 94 18.34 3.37 4.53
CA GLU A 94 19.64 4.03 4.39
C GLU A 94 20.13 4.56 5.75
N ALA A 95 19.26 5.22 6.52
CA ALA A 95 19.58 5.68 7.87
C ALA A 95 20.01 4.52 8.78
N LYS A 96 19.28 3.41 8.79
CA LYS A 96 19.66 2.22 9.56
C LYS A 96 20.99 1.61 9.10
N ALA A 97 21.22 1.52 7.80
CA ALA A 97 22.48 1.02 7.27
C ALA A 97 23.64 1.94 7.68
N TRP A 98 23.42 3.26 7.67
CA TRP A 98 24.38 4.25 8.14
C TRP A 98 24.66 4.10 9.63
N ASP A 99 23.63 3.91 10.45
CA ASP A 99 23.76 3.65 11.89
C ASP A 99 24.54 2.35 12.17
N GLU A 100 24.31 1.30 11.38
CA GLU A 100 25.04 0.02 11.50
C GLU A 100 26.52 0.16 11.13
N ILE A 101 26.84 0.90 10.07
CA ILE A 101 28.23 1.19 9.64
C ILE A 101 28.97 2.01 10.70
N ASN A 102 28.31 2.99 11.30
CA ASN A 102 28.91 3.88 12.30
C ASN A 102 28.79 3.34 13.74
N LYS A 103 28.18 2.16 13.91
CA LYS A 103 28.05 1.55 15.22
C LYS A 103 29.45 1.15 15.72
N PRO A 104 29.88 1.64 16.89
CA PRO A 104 31.14 1.18 17.45
C PRO A 104 31.08 -0.34 17.63
N PRO A 105 32.21 -1.05 17.43
CA PRO A 105 32.28 -2.49 17.67
C PRO A 105 31.68 -2.79 19.05
N PRO A 106 30.84 -3.84 19.18
CA PRO A 106 30.36 -4.23 20.49
C PRO A 106 31.59 -4.43 21.36
N GLU A 107 31.65 -3.72 22.49
CA GLU A 107 32.73 -3.91 23.45
C GLU A 107 32.86 -5.41 23.72
N PRO A 108 34.10 -5.95 23.76
CA PRO A 108 34.31 -7.35 24.04
C PRO A 108 33.54 -7.69 25.30
N ARG A 109 32.47 -8.48 25.14
CA ARG A 109 31.68 -8.94 26.27
C ARG A 109 32.66 -9.70 27.14
N ALA A 110 32.97 -9.16 28.31
CA ALA A 110 33.76 -9.87 29.30
C ALA A 110 33.16 -11.29 29.39
N PRO A 111 34.01 -12.33 29.40
CA PRO A 111 33.51 -13.69 29.59
C PRO A 111 32.54 -13.63 30.74
N ARG A 112 31.30 -14.10 30.52
CA ARG A 112 30.29 -14.13 31.57
C ARG A 112 30.89 -15.01 32.65
N VAL A 113 31.52 -14.40 33.64
CA VAL A 113 31.99 -15.09 34.82
C VAL A 113 30.70 -15.71 35.36
N PRO A 114 30.59 -17.04 35.45
CA PRO A 114 29.44 -17.63 36.11
C PRO A 114 29.45 -17.01 37.49
N LYS A 115 28.47 -16.13 37.77
CA LYS A 115 28.26 -15.64 39.13
C LYS A 115 28.15 -16.90 39.95
N GLN A 116 29.15 -17.17 40.79
CA GLN A 116 29.04 -18.21 41.78
C GLN A 116 27.75 -17.89 42.52
N ARG A 117 26.72 -18.71 42.28
CA ARG A 117 25.54 -18.69 43.10
C ARG A 117 26.09 -19.05 44.46
N GLU A 118 26.25 -18.07 45.34
CA GLU A 118 26.38 -18.34 46.76
C GLU A 118 25.22 -19.26 47.08
N ALA A 119 25.57 -20.50 47.42
CA ALA A 119 24.61 -21.49 47.82
C ALA A 119 24.03 -20.99 49.14
N LYS A 120 22.88 -20.32 49.07
CA LYS A 120 21.94 -20.33 50.19
C LYS A 120 21.86 -21.78 50.67
N PRO A 121 22.09 -22.06 51.97
CA PRO A 121 21.97 -23.41 52.50
C PRO A 121 20.65 -24.01 52.02
N LEU A 122 20.74 -25.14 51.31
CA LEU A 122 19.57 -25.86 50.85
C LEU A 122 18.82 -26.35 52.09
N LEU A 123 17.67 -25.74 52.37
CA LEU A 123 16.61 -26.48 53.04
C LEU A 123 16.32 -27.74 52.20
N PRO A 124 15.99 -28.89 52.82
CA PRO A 124 15.67 -30.11 52.09
C PRO A 124 14.61 -29.78 51.03
N PRO A 125 14.75 -30.34 49.80
CA PRO A 125 13.84 -29.99 48.72
C PRO A 125 12.43 -30.40 49.14
N SER A 126 11.55 -29.41 49.33
CA SER A 126 10.12 -29.69 49.29
C SER A 126 9.84 -30.30 47.92
N ALA A 127 9.20 -31.47 47.91
CA ALA A 127 8.90 -32.27 46.71
C ALA A 127 8.02 -31.54 45.68
N ALA A 128 7.61 -30.30 45.95
CA ALA A 128 6.69 -29.51 45.15
C ALA A 128 7.34 -28.70 44.00
N SER A 129 8.66 -28.71 43.81
CA SER A 129 9.30 -27.84 42.79
C SER A 129 10.55 -28.42 42.13
N ARG A 130 10.47 -29.68 41.67
CA ARG A 130 11.29 -30.16 40.54
C ARG A 130 10.42 -30.08 39.29
N PRO A 131 10.72 -29.27 38.26
CA PRO A 131 10.04 -29.42 36.98
C PRO A 131 10.26 -30.86 36.51
N ALA A 132 9.18 -31.54 36.15
CA ALA A 132 9.23 -32.90 35.62
C ALA A 132 10.24 -32.97 34.45
N PRO A 133 10.90 -34.12 34.23
CA PRO A 133 11.75 -34.29 33.05
C PRO A 133 10.88 -34.02 31.82
N VAL A 134 11.14 -32.91 31.14
CA VAL A 134 10.53 -32.60 29.84
C VAL A 134 10.91 -33.73 28.90
N ASP A 135 9.88 -34.40 28.39
CA ASP A 135 10.02 -35.55 27.51
C ASP A 135 10.59 -35.06 26.18
N ARG A 136 11.92 -35.14 26.05
CA ARG A 136 12.67 -34.71 24.85
C ARG A 136 12.12 -35.34 23.57
N SER A 137 11.51 -36.53 23.68
CA SER A 137 10.89 -37.21 22.55
C SER A 137 9.63 -36.47 22.06
N ALA A 138 8.84 -35.88 22.97
CA ALA A 138 7.67 -35.08 22.63
C ALA A 138 8.04 -33.74 21.98
N ASP A 139 9.11 -33.08 22.45
CA ASP A 139 9.61 -31.84 21.85
C ASP A 139 10.15 -32.07 20.43
N GLU A 140 10.86 -33.18 20.21
CA GLU A 140 11.36 -33.57 18.88
C GLU A 140 10.23 -33.92 17.92
N GLN A 141 9.18 -34.61 18.38
CA GLN A 141 7.98 -34.90 17.58
C GLN A 141 7.27 -33.60 17.17
N GLN A 142 7.05 -32.68 18.10
CA GLN A 142 6.45 -31.38 17.79
C GLN A 142 7.29 -30.55 16.80
N ALA A 143 8.63 -30.61 16.90
CA ALA A 143 9.50 -29.93 15.96
C ALA A 143 9.38 -30.50 14.52
N ARG A 144 9.31 -31.83 14.39
CA ARG A 144 9.11 -32.52 13.11
C ARG A 144 7.75 -32.19 12.51
N GLU A 145 6.69 -32.25 13.30
CA GLU A 145 5.33 -31.90 12.84
C GLU A 145 5.26 -30.45 12.35
N ARG A 146 5.86 -29.50 13.07
CA ARG A 146 5.92 -28.09 12.65
C ARG A 146 6.71 -27.91 11.37
N PHE A 147 7.77 -28.68 11.17
CA PHE A 147 8.57 -28.63 9.95
C PHE A 147 7.78 -29.17 8.75
N GLU A 148 7.13 -30.32 8.92
CA GLU A 148 6.27 -30.92 7.90
C GLU A 148 5.05 -30.04 7.58
N ALA A 149 4.46 -29.38 8.59
CA ALA A 149 3.39 -28.41 8.38
C ALA A 149 3.87 -27.23 7.51
N ARG A 150 5.03 -26.64 7.83
CA ARG A 150 5.61 -25.55 7.03
C ARG A 150 5.94 -25.98 5.60
N GLN A 151 6.39 -27.22 5.40
CA GLN A 151 6.63 -27.74 4.05
C GLN A 151 5.34 -27.86 3.25
N ARG A 152 4.28 -28.41 3.87
CA ARG A 152 2.95 -28.54 3.24
C ARG A 152 2.37 -27.17 2.88
N GLU A 153 2.45 -26.20 3.80
CA GLU A 153 2.02 -24.82 3.54
C GLU A 153 2.81 -24.18 2.39
N ALA A 154 4.13 -24.36 2.36
CA ALA A 154 4.96 -23.82 1.29
C ALA A 154 4.65 -24.45 -0.07
N GLN A 155 4.36 -25.76 -0.11
CA GLN A 155 3.95 -26.45 -1.33
C GLN A 155 2.57 -25.98 -1.81
N ALA A 156 1.58 -25.94 -0.91
CA ALA A 156 0.23 -25.44 -1.22
C ALA A 156 0.27 -24.00 -1.75
N HIS A 157 1.08 -23.13 -1.14
CA HIS A 157 1.25 -21.76 -1.58
C HIS A 157 1.89 -21.65 -2.97
N LYS A 158 2.88 -22.51 -3.29
CA LYS A 158 3.47 -22.58 -4.64
C LYS A 158 2.42 -22.99 -5.68
N GLU A 159 1.64 -24.03 -5.39
CA GLU A 159 0.57 -24.51 -6.28
C GLU A 159 -0.51 -23.45 -6.51
N GLU A 160 -0.87 -22.69 -5.46
CA GLU A 160 -1.82 -21.58 -5.57
C GLU A 160 -1.30 -20.48 -6.50
N ILE A 161 -0.02 -20.09 -6.34
CA ILE A 161 0.62 -19.09 -7.21
C ILE A 161 0.65 -19.59 -8.66
N GLU A 162 1.03 -20.85 -8.89
CA GLU A 162 1.07 -21.43 -10.23
C GLU A 162 -0.31 -21.47 -10.88
N LYS A 163 -1.35 -21.83 -10.13
CA LYS A 163 -2.73 -21.79 -10.61
C LYS A 163 -3.15 -20.35 -10.96
N ARG A 164 -2.87 -19.39 -10.07
CA ARG A 164 -3.17 -17.96 -10.31
C ARG A 164 -2.44 -17.43 -11.54
N ASN A 165 -1.19 -17.84 -11.75
CA ASN A 165 -0.41 -17.47 -12.93
C ASN A 165 -0.99 -18.08 -14.21
N ARG A 166 -1.40 -19.35 -14.18
CA ARG A 166 -2.09 -20.02 -15.30
C ARG A 166 -3.41 -19.32 -15.64
N ASP A 167 -4.23 -19.01 -14.64
CA ASP A 167 -5.50 -18.31 -14.84
C ASP A 167 -5.30 -16.92 -15.44
N ARG A 168 -4.28 -16.19 -14.98
CA ARG A 168 -3.91 -14.88 -15.55
C ARG A 168 -3.38 -15.01 -16.98
N ALA A 169 -2.59 -16.03 -17.28
CA ALA A 169 -2.07 -16.30 -18.62
C ALA A 169 -3.21 -16.65 -19.59
N ALA A 170 -4.14 -17.51 -19.18
CA ALA A 170 -5.31 -17.89 -19.99
C ALA A 170 -6.25 -16.69 -20.28
N LYS A 171 -6.36 -15.75 -19.32
CA LYS A 171 -7.17 -14.53 -19.49
C LYS A 171 -6.46 -13.41 -20.24
N ARG A 172 -5.14 -13.48 -20.41
CA ARG A 172 -4.35 -12.43 -21.07
C ARG A 172 -4.45 -12.58 -22.59
N LYS A 173 -4.98 -11.56 -23.26
CA LYS A 173 -4.99 -11.49 -24.72
C LYS A 173 -3.54 -11.42 -25.25
N PRO A 174 -3.21 -12.07 -26.38
CA PRO A 174 -1.88 -11.93 -26.98
C PRO A 174 -1.66 -10.45 -27.33
N ALA A 175 -0.50 -9.93 -26.94
CA ALA A 175 -0.12 -8.58 -27.29
C ALA A 175 0.06 -8.53 -28.81
N LEU A 176 -0.57 -7.55 -29.46
CA LEU A 176 -0.32 -7.25 -30.87
C LEU A 176 1.18 -6.96 -31.03
N PRO A 177 1.83 -7.46 -32.11
CA PRO A 177 3.23 -7.12 -32.37
C PRO A 177 3.35 -5.61 -32.43
N MET A 178 4.22 -5.05 -31.58
CA MET A 178 4.48 -3.62 -31.57
C MET A 178 4.99 -3.23 -32.96
N PRO A 179 4.48 -2.14 -33.57
CA PRO A 179 4.99 -1.70 -34.86
C PRO A 179 6.48 -1.44 -34.73
N ALA A 180 7.29 -2.10 -35.56
CA ALA A 180 8.72 -1.84 -35.63
C ALA A 180 8.90 -0.35 -35.92
N ALA A 181 9.62 0.34 -35.05
CA ALA A 181 9.91 1.76 -35.21
C ALA A 181 10.56 1.98 -36.58
N SER A 182 9.84 2.65 -37.48
CA SER A 182 10.41 3.20 -38.70
C SER A 182 11.49 4.20 -38.30
N SER A 183 12.74 3.82 -38.53
CA SER A 183 13.91 4.69 -38.39
C SER A 183 14.01 5.63 -39.61
N PRO A 184 14.61 6.82 -39.45
CA PRO A 184 14.45 7.98 -40.34
C PRO A 184 15.03 7.81 -41.75
#